data_AF-A0A8B7NMG7-F1
#
_entry.id   AF-A0A8B7NMG7-F1
#
_cell.length_a   1.000
_cell.length_b   1.000
_cell.length_c   1.000
_cell.angle_alpha   90.00
_cell.angle_beta   90.00
_cell.angle_gamma   90.00
#
_symmetry.space_group_name_H-M   'P 1'
#
loop_
_entity.id
_entity.type
_entity.pdbx_description
1 polymer ?
#
loop_
_entity_poly.entity_id
_entity_poly.type
_entity_poly.pdbx_seq_one_letter_code
_entity_poly.pdbx_strand_id
1 'polypeptide(L)'
;MQALVGALKKQPVITNTIVYGTLYVAAEFGQQMFRRYTSEPPEPGADYPPVDTGSLARFGVMGTCVLPHTLYHAYKYLDARFPGNSGPMAIRKLAIDALVITPINLTLFYVGMSAMERKDDLLAEWRAKLIPTFITASCFWVPANFVNFKLLPPHVRVVFVGGCQIIWVSILCWFKKQEF
;
A
#
# COMPACT_ATOMS: atom_id res chain seq x y z
N MET A 1 -5.88 -23.66 0.85
CA MET A 1 -4.63 -23.01 1.31
C MET A 1 -3.39 -23.47 0.54
N GLN A 2 -3.20 -24.78 0.28
CA GLN A 2 -2.04 -25.30 -0.48
C GLN A 2 -1.96 -24.86 -1.95
N ALA A 3 -3.09 -24.71 -2.65
CA ALA A 3 -3.11 -24.21 -4.04
C ALA A 3 -2.64 -22.75 -4.17
N LEU A 4 -2.98 -21.89 -3.20
CA LEU A 4 -2.51 -20.51 -3.12
C LEU A 4 -0.99 -20.46 -2.92
N VAL A 5 -0.46 -21.34 -2.06
CA VAL A 5 0.98 -21.50 -1.80
C VAL A 5 1.73 -22.07 -3.02
N GLY A 6 1.10 -22.96 -3.78
CA GLY A 6 1.65 -23.50 -5.03
C GLY A 6 1.72 -22.46 -6.15
N ALA A 7 0.70 -21.62 -6.29
CA ALA A 7 0.69 -20.49 -7.23
C ALA A 7 1.73 -19.42 -6.84
N LEU A 8 1.83 -19.09 -5.55
CA LEU A 8 2.84 -18.18 -4.98
C LEU A 8 4.29 -18.58 -5.35
N LYS A 9 4.57 -19.89 -5.47
CA LYS A 9 5.91 -20.40 -5.81
C LYS A 9 6.21 -20.41 -7.32
N LYS A 10 5.20 -20.54 -8.17
CA LYS A 10 5.40 -20.71 -9.63
C LYS A 10 5.50 -19.39 -10.38
N GLN A 11 4.73 -18.37 -9.97
CA GLN A 11 4.75 -17.04 -10.60
C GLN A 11 4.56 -15.93 -9.56
N PRO A 12 5.62 -15.63 -8.77
CA PRO A 12 5.52 -14.69 -7.64
C PRO A 12 5.08 -13.29 -8.05
N VAL A 13 5.41 -12.84 -9.26
CA VAL A 13 4.98 -11.54 -9.79
C VAL A 13 3.46 -11.49 -9.99
N ILE A 14 2.87 -12.51 -10.63
CA ILE A 14 1.44 -12.55 -10.92
C ILE A 14 0.64 -12.66 -9.62
N THR A 15 1.09 -13.49 -8.68
CA THR A 15 0.40 -13.61 -7.40
C THR A 15 0.50 -12.33 -6.57
N ASN A 16 1.65 -11.66 -6.57
CA ASN A 16 1.79 -10.35 -5.92
C ASN A 16 0.87 -9.31 -6.56
N THR A 17 0.85 -9.21 -7.88
CA THR A 17 -0.04 -8.30 -8.63
C THR A 17 -1.51 -8.50 -8.29
N ILE A 18 -1.98 -9.75 -8.22
CA ILE A 18 -3.38 -10.05 -7.87
C ILE A 18 -3.67 -9.68 -6.40
N VAL A 19 -2.78 -10.04 -5.48
CA VAL A 19 -2.97 -9.76 -4.04
C VAL A 19 -2.98 -8.27 -3.77
N TYR A 20 -1.97 -7.53 -4.24
CA TYR A 20 -1.91 -6.09 -4.06
C TYR A 20 -3.07 -5.38 -4.76
N GLY A 21 -3.45 -5.79 -5.97
CA GLY A 21 -4.60 -5.23 -6.67
C GLY A 21 -5.89 -5.39 -5.89
N THR A 22 -6.14 -6.60 -5.39
CA THR A 22 -7.32 -6.91 -4.57
C THR A 22 -7.32 -6.08 -3.29
N LEU A 23 -6.18 -5.96 -2.61
CA LEU A 23 -6.04 -5.17 -1.39
C LEU A 23 -6.34 -3.69 -1.61
N TYR A 24 -5.81 -3.09 -2.68
CA TYR A 24 -6.02 -1.68 -3.00
C TYR A 24 -7.47 -1.39 -3.37
N VAL A 25 -8.09 -2.24 -4.20
CA VAL A 25 -9.50 -2.10 -4.56
C VAL A 25 -10.41 -2.31 -3.34
N ALA A 26 -10.13 -3.33 -2.51
CA ALA A 26 -10.93 -3.63 -1.33
C ALA A 26 -10.83 -2.51 -0.28
N ALA A 27 -9.65 -1.95 -0.05
CA ALA A 27 -9.45 -0.83 0.86
C ALA A 27 -10.20 0.43 0.39
N GLU A 28 -10.08 0.78 -0.88
CA GLU A 28 -10.77 1.95 -1.43
C GLU A 28 -12.30 1.76 -1.41
N PHE A 29 -12.79 0.56 -1.77
CA PHE A 29 -14.21 0.22 -1.66
C PHE A 29 -14.70 0.29 -0.22
N GLY A 30 -13.98 -0.34 0.71
CA GLY A 30 -14.29 -0.33 2.14
C GLY A 30 -14.35 1.10 2.69
N GLN A 31 -13.43 1.97 2.27
CA GLN A 31 -13.43 3.37 2.70
C GLN A 31 -14.60 4.16 2.13
N GLN A 32 -14.98 3.94 0.86
CA GLN A 32 -16.18 4.56 0.29
C GLN A 32 -17.44 4.10 1.03
N MET A 33 -17.54 2.81 1.37
CA MET A 33 -18.66 2.27 2.13
C MET A 33 -18.72 2.81 3.56
N PHE A 34 -17.57 2.87 4.25
CA PHE A 34 -17.49 3.43 5.59
C PHE A 34 -17.94 4.89 5.62
N ARG A 35 -17.48 5.71 4.67
CA ARG A 35 -17.93 7.10 4.53
C ARG A 35 -19.43 7.22 4.33
N ARG A 36 -20.04 6.38 3.49
CA ARG A 36 -21.50 6.36 3.34
C ARG A 36 -22.23 6.06 4.65
N TYR A 37 -21.70 5.14 5.43
CA TYR A 37 -22.32 4.76 6.70
C TYR A 37 -22.17 5.84 7.78
N THR A 38 -21.06 6.57 7.79
CA THR A 38 -20.77 7.57 8.84
C THR A 38 -21.17 9.01 8.49
N SER A 39 -21.31 9.34 7.20
CA SER A 39 -21.69 10.68 6.77
C SER A 39 -23.21 10.84 6.75
N GLU A 40 -23.68 11.99 7.23
CA GLU A 40 -25.06 12.41 6.96
C GLU A 40 -25.24 12.57 5.44
N PRO A 41 -26.43 12.24 4.90
CA PRO A 41 -26.71 12.46 3.49
C PRO A 41 -26.52 13.96 3.17
N PRO A 42 -25.99 14.28 1.97
CA PRO A 42 -25.64 15.66 1.61
C PRO A 42 -26.83 16.62 1.68
N GLU A 43 -28.06 16.10 1.49
CA GLU A 43 -29.30 16.81 1.74
C GLU A 43 -30.33 15.88 2.42
N PRO A 44 -31.27 16.43 3.23
CA PRO A 44 -32.34 15.65 3.82
C PRO A 44 -33.17 14.93 2.74
N GLY A 45 -33.12 13.60 2.71
CA GLY A 45 -33.84 12.78 1.73
C GLY A 45 -33.09 12.51 0.43
N ALA A 46 -31.84 12.96 0.28
CA ALA A 46 -31.00 12.60 -0.86
C ALA A 46 -30.40 11.20 -0.69
N ASP A 47 -30.37 10.44 -1.78
CA ASP A 47 -29.62 9.20 -1.85
C ASP A 47 -28.11 9.46 -1.76
N TYR A 48 -27.39 8.52 -1.14
CA TYR A 48 -25.93 8.59 -1.09
C TYR A 48 -25.34 8.55 -2.51
N PRO A 49 -24.27 9.32 -2.79
CA PRO A 49 -23.63 9.28 -4.09
C PRO A 49 -23.15 7.85 -4.43
N PRO A 50 -23.21 7.42 -5.70
CA PRO A 50 -22.83 6.07 -6.12
C PRO A 50 -21.32 5.82 -5.90
N VAL A 51 -20.93 4.54 -5.91
CA VAL A 51 -19.52 4.12 -5.76
C VAL A 51 -18.70 4.77 -6.88
N ASP A 52 -17.61 5.45 -6.50
CA ASP A 52 -16.65 5.99 -7.47
C ASP A 52 -15.82 4.84 -8.04
N THR A 53 -16.33 4.28 -9.12
CA THR A 53 -15.70 3.21 -9.90
C THR A 53 -14.43 3.67 -10.58
N GLY A 54 -14.30 4.97 -10.88
CA GLY A 54 -13.07 5.56 -11.42
C GLY A 54 -11.94 5.52 -10.40
N SER A 55 -12.21 5.86 -9.15
CA SER A 55 -11.25 5.71 -8.04
C SER A 55 -10.85 4.23 -7.88
N LEU A 56 -11.82 3.30 -7.84
CA LEU A 56 -11.53 1.87 -7.75
C LEU A 56 -10.62 1.38 -8.89
N ALA A 57 -10.87 1.81 -10.12
CA ALA A 57 -10.05 1.44 -11.26
C ALA A 57 -8.60 1.96 -11.13
N ARG A 58 -8.41 3.22 -10.70
CA ARG A 58 -7.08 3.81 -10.49
C ARG A 58 -6.31 3.08 -9.37
N PHE A 59 -6.96 2.82 -8.25
CA PHE A 59 -6.37 2.03 -7.15
C PHE A 59 -6.05 0.60 -7.59
N GLY A 60 -6.92 0.00 -8.42
CA GLY A 60 -6.65 -1.27 -9.09
C GLY A 60 -5.37 -1.21 -9.93
N VAL A 61 -5.24 -0.25 -10.84
CA VAL A 61 -4.05 -0.08 -11.71
C VAL A 61 -2.79 0.11 -10.88
N MET A 62 -2.82 0.95 -9.83
CA MET A 62 -1.65 1.14 -8.96
C MET A 62 -1.30 -0.16 -8.21
N GLY A 63 -2.32 -0.84 -7.69
CA GLY A 63 -2.19 -2.08 -6.93
C GLY A 63 -1.83 -3.29 -7.78
N THR A 64 -2.05 -3.29 -9.09
CA THR A 64 -1.72 -4.42 -9.97
C THR A 64 -0.46 -4.19 -10.81
N CYS A 65 -0.37 -3.02 -11.44
CA CYS A 65 0.58 -2.79 -12.54
C CYS A 65 1.81 -1.98 -12.13
N VAL A 66 1.71 -1.15 -11.09
CA VAL A 66 2.78 -0.22 -10.72
C VAL A 66 3.52 -0.69 -9.48
N LEU A 67 2.84 -0.68 -8.33
CA LEU A 67 3.48 -0.90 -7.03
C LEU A 67 4.03 -2.32 -6.83
N PRO A 68 3.34 -3.41 -7.26
CA PRO A 68 3.86 -4.76 -7.07
C PRO A 68 5.14 -5.01 -7.87
N HIS A 69 5.23 -4.44 -9.06
CA HIS A 69 6.41 -4.56 -9.92
C HIS A 69 7.59 -3.80 -9.33
N THR A 70 7.39 -2.54 -8.91
CA THR A 70 8.43 -1.75 -8.24
C THR A 70 8.95 -2.47 -7.00
N LEU A 71 8.05 -2.96 -6.14
CA LEU A 71 8.41 -3.70 -4.92
C LEU A 71 9.16 -5.00 -5.23
N TYR A 72 8.70 -5.77 -6.22
CA TYR A 72 9.37 -7.01 -6.62
C TYR A 72 10.81 -6.76 -7.06
N HIS A 73 11.04 -5.77 -7.92
CA HIS A 73 12.38 -5.44 -8.39
C HIS A 73 13.26 -4.84 -7.28
N ALA A 74 12.70 -3.99 -6.42
CA ALA A 74 13.42 -3.40 -5.30
C ALA A 74 13.86 -4.47 -4.30
N TYR A 75 12.99 -5.41 -3.92
CA TYR A 75 13.34 -6.50 -3.01
C TYR A 75 14.29 -7.52 -3.63
N LYS A 76 14.14 -7.83 -4.92
CA LYS A 76 15.12 -8.66 -5.64
C LYS A 76 16.51 -8.03 -5.63
N TYR A 77 16.60 -6.72 -5.84
CA TYR A 77 17.87 -5.99 -5.76
C TYR A 77 18.44 -5.99 -4.33
N LEU A 78 17.58 -5.77 -3.33
CA LEU A 78 17.97 -5.72 -1.93
C LEU A 78 18.51 -7.08 -1.45
N ASP A 79 17.88 -8.18 -1.84
CA ASP A 79 18.32 -9.54 -1.50
C ASP A 79 19.62 -9.93 -2.22
N ALA A 80 19.83 -9.46 -3.46
CA ALA A 80 21.09 -9.66 -4.17
C ALA A 80 22.24 -8.87 -3.53
N ARG A 81 21.99 -7.63 -3.07
CA ARG A 81 23.03 -6.75 -2.52
C ARG A 81 23.36 -7.05 -1.05
N PHE A 82 22.40 -7.57 -0.29
CA PHE A 82 22.52 -7.92 1.12
C PHE A 82 22.07 -9.37 1.36
N PRO A 83 22.88 -10.36 0.93
CA PRO A 83 22.53 -11.77 1.11
C PRO A 83 22.52 -12.15 2.60
N GLY A 84 21.56 -12.99 2.99
CA GLY A 84 21.41 -13.51 4.35
C GLY A 84 20.37 -12.80 5.21
N ASN A 85 20.03 -13.47 6.32
CA ASN A 85 18.95 -13.08 7.24
C ASN A 85 19.45 -12.86 8.69
N SER A 86 20.74 -12.51 8.86
CA SER A 86 21.26 -12.16 10.18
C SER A 86 20.58 -10.88 10.70
N GLY A 87 20.46 -10.73 12.02
CA GLY A 87 19.83 -9.55 12.65
C GLY A 87 20.33 -8.21 12.08
N PRO A 88 21.65 -7.98 11.96
CA PRO A 88 22.19 -6.77 11.35
C PRO A 88 21.82 -6.60 9.86
N MET A 89 21.75 -7.68 9.09
CA MET A 89 21.29 -7.63 7.69
C MET A 89 19.82 -7.27 7.59
N ALA A 90 18.97 -7.86 8.44
CA ALA A 90 17.55 -7.55 8.50
C ALA A 90 17.32 -6.06 8.83
N ILE A 91 18.05 -5.50 9.81
CA ILE A 91 17.97 -4.08 10.17
C ILE A 91 18.39 -3.19 8.99
N ARG A 92 19.49 -3.53 8.28
CA ARG A 92 19.92 -2.76 7.11
C ARG A 92 18.89 -2.80 5.98
N LYS A 93 18.32 -3.97 5.70
CA LYS A 93 17.24 -4.13 4.71
C LYS A 93 16.03 -3.28 5.08
N LEU A 94 15.63 -3.30 6.34
CA LEU A 94 14.53 -2.50 6.85
C LEU A 94 14.78 -0.99 6.75
N ALA A 95 16.00 -0.55 7.05
CA ALA A 95 16.37 0.85 6.94
C ALA A 95 16.33 1.33 5.48
N ILE A 96 16.80 0.52 4.53
CA ILE A 96 16.73 0.85 3.10
C ILE A 96 15.28 0.84 2.60
N ASP A 97 14.49 -0.13 3.02
CA ASP A 97 13.07 -0.19 2.68
C ASP A 97 12.31 1.05 3.19
N ALA A 98 12.52 1.41 4.46
CA ALA A 98 11.89 2.59 5.04
C ALA A 98 12.39 3.90 4.42
N LEU A 99 13.69 4.08 4.22
CA LEU A 99 14.27 5.37 3.82
C LEU A 99 14.36 5.59 2.30
N VAL A 100 14.29 4.53 1.50
CA VAL A 100 14.47 4.62 0.03
C VAL A 100 13.27 4.06 -0.70
N ILE A 101 12.90 2.79 -0.43
CA ILE A 101 11.83 2.12 -1.18
C ILE A 101 10.47 2.77 -0.87
N THR A 102 10.20 3.10 0.39
CA THR A 102 8.94 3.73 0.81
C THR A 102 8.73 5.11 0.15
N PRO A 103 9.68 6.08 0.19
CA PRO A 103 9.53 7.34 -0.54
C PRO A 103 9.32 7.19 -2.04
N ILE A 104 10.02 6.23 -2.68
CA ILE A 104 9.84 5.95 -4.11
C ILE A 104 8.42 5.45 -4.37
N ASN A 105 7.93 4.50 -3.58
CA ASN A 105 6.57 3.98 -3.71
C ASN A 105 5.50 5.05 -3.47
N LEU A 106 5.67 5.90 -2.46
CA LEU A 106 4.77 7.03 -2.20
C LEU A 106 4.78 8.03 -3.36
N THR A 107 5.95 8.29 -3.94
CA THR A 107 6.07 9.17 -5.11
C THR A 107 5.34 8.59 -6.31
N LEU A 108 5.57 7.31 -6.62
CA LEU A 108 4.85 6.61 -7.69
C LEU A 108 3.35 6.60 -7.44
N PHE A 109 2.91 6.39 -6.19
CA PHE A 109 1.51 6.44 -5.81
C PHE A 109 0.88 7.81 -6.09
N TYR A 110 1.41 8.89 -5.50
CA TYR A 110 0.81 10.21 -5.65
C TYR A 110 0.89 10.75 -7.07
N VAL A 111 2.06 10.65 -7.72
CA VAL A 111 2.24 11.14 -9.09
C VAL A 111 1.42 10.31 -10.08
N GLY A 112 1.41 8.98 -9.93
CA GLY A 112 0.62 8.08 -10.77
C GLY A 112 -0.88 8.31 -10.63
N MET A 113 -1.36 8.53 -9.40
CA MET A 113 -2.76 8.89 -9.15
C MET A 113 -3.12 10.24 -9.78
N SER A 114 -2.32 11.28 -9.56
CA SER A 114 -2.54 12.60 -10.17
C SER A 114 -2.56 12.54 -11.70
N ALA A 115 -1.71 11.72 -12.31
CA ALA A 115 -1.67 11.53 -13.76
C ALA A 115 -2.95 10.86 -14.28
N MET A 116 -3.45 9.83 -13.60
CA MET A 116 -4.71 9.16 -13.94
C MET A 116 -5.95 10.00 -13.61
N GLU A 117 -5.83 10.97 -12.70
CA GLU A 117 -6.84 11.99 -12.42
C GLU A 117 -6.78 13.17 -13.41
N ARG A 118 -5.78 13.20 -14.30
CA ARG A 118 -5.55 14.27 -15.30
C ARG A 118 -5.43 15.67 -14.67
N LYS A 119 -4.70 15.77 -13.56
CA LYS A 119 -4.42 17.05 -12.91
C LYS A 119 -3.39 17.87 -13.70
N ASP A 120 -3.53 19.18 -13.68
CA ASP A 120 -2.59 20.10 -14.33
C ASP A 120 -1.22 20.12 -13.64
N ASP A 121 -1.20 20.14 -12.30
CA ASP A 121 0.03 19.94 -11.50
C ASP A 121 0.04 18.57 -10.85
N LEU A 122 0.80 17.64 -11.45
CA LEU A 122 0.97 16.28 -10.95
C LEU A 122 1.72 16.21 -9.61
N LEU A 123 2.53 17.23 -9.32
CA LEU A 123 3.40 17.28 -8.15
C LEU A 123 2.76 18.04 -6.98
N ALA A 124 1.69 18.79 -7.19
CA ALA A 124 1.02 19.55 -6.11
C ALA A 124 0.66 18.64 -4.92
N GLU A 125 -0.07 17.55 -5.18
CA GLU A 125 -0.42 16.58 -4.13
C GLU A 125 0.80 15.89 -3.53
N TRP A 126 1.78 15.55 -4.36
CA TRP A 126 3.00 14.91 -3.90
C TRP A 126 3.78 15.81 -2.93
N ARG A 127 3.96 17.10 -3.25
CA ARG A 127 4.67 18.07 -2.38
C ARG A 127 3.96 18.24 -1.04
N ALA A 128 2.62 18.32 -1.06
CA ALA A 128 1.84 18.50 0.16
C ALA A 128 1.80 17.23 1.02
N LYS A 129 1.66 16.05 0.40
CA LYS A 129 1.31 14.81 1.11
C LYS A 129 2.48 13.86 1.34
N LEU A 130 3.60 13.98 0.62
CA LEU A 130 4.71 13.04 0.75
C LEU A 130 5.27 12.99 2.17
N ILE A 131 5.61 14.14 2.75
CA ILE A 131 6.23 14.20 4.09
C ILE A 131 5.26 13.70 5.17
N PRO A 132 4.00 14.19 5.26
CA PRO A 132 3.03 13.66 6.22
C PRO A 132 2.84 12.14 6.08
N THR A 133 2.66 11.66 4.84
CA THR A 133 2.44 10.23 4.57
C THR A 133 3.66 9.40 4.95
N PHE A 134 4.87 9.90 4.68
CA PHE A 134 6.12 9.23 5.02
C PHE A 134 6.32 9.10 6.53
N ILE A 135 6.02 10.18 7.29
CA ILE A 135 6.09 10.14 8.75
C ILE A 135 5.09 9.12 9.28
N THR A 136 3.83 9.15 8.81
CA THR A 136 2.83 8.17 9.22
C THR A 136 3.23 6.74 8.83
N ALA A 137 3.82 6.54 7.65
CA ALA A 137 4.36 5.25 7.23
C ALA A 137 5.41 4.75 8.22
N SER A 138 6.35 5.61 8.58
CA SER A 138 7.43 5.29 9.52
C SER A 138 6.86 4.95 10.90
N CYS A 139 5.94 5.75 11.42
CA CYS A 139 5.29 5.51 12.71
C CYS A 139 4.44 4.24 12.73
N PHE A 140 3.87 3.82 11.60
CA PHE A 140 3.08 2.59 11.49
C PHE A 140 3.95 1.35 11.30
N TRP A 141 4.88 1.40 10.34
CA TRP A 141 5.66 0.24 9.92
C TRP A 141 6.81 -0.08 10.86
N VAL A 142 7.41 0.89 11.56
CA VAL A 142 8.50 0.62 12.51
C VAL A 142 8.01 -0.27 13.68
N PRO A 143 6.91 0.06 14.39
CA PRO A 143 6.36 -0.82 15.42
C PRO A 143 5.84 -2.14 14.87
N ALA A 144 5.16 -2.13 13.71
CA ALA A 144 4.65 -3.34 13.09
C ALA A 144 5.79 -4.32 12.76
N ASN A 145 6.87 -3.83 12.16
CA ASN A 145 8.03 -4.65 11.86
C ASN A 145 8.74 -5.13 13.13
N PHE A 146 8.80 -4.33 14.19
CA PHE A 146 9.34 -4.77 15.47
C PHE A 146 8.56 -5.97 16.04
N VAL A 147 7.23 -5.90 16.05
CA VAL A 147 6.36 -7.03 16.46
C VAL A 147 6.59 -8.24 15.55
N ASN A 148 6.64 -8.01 14.24
CA ASN A 148 6.82 -9.05 13.23
C ASN A 148 8.11 -9.86 13.43
N PHE A 149 9.24 -9.19 13.70
CA PHE A 149 10.52 -9.87 13.86
C PHE A 149 10.77 -10.40 15.26
N LYS A 150 10.32 -9.68 16.31
CA LYS A 150 10.64 -10.01 17.70
C LYS A 150 9.64 -10.98 18.33
N LEU A 151 8.34 -10.80 18.08
CA LEU A 151 7.28 -11.53 18.79
C LEU A 151 6.72 -12.69 17.98
N LEU A 152 6.77 -12.62 16.64
CA LEU A 152 6.11 -13.60 15.79
C LEU A 152 7.05 -14.68 15.23
N PRO A 153 6.65 -15.97 15.30
CA PRO A 153 7.39 -17.04 14.65
C PRO A 153 7.30 -16.92 13.12
N PRO A 154 8.33 -17.37 12.36
CA PRO A 154 8.44 -17.12 10.91
C PRO A 154 7.21 -17.49 10.07
N HIS A 155 6.45 -18.52 10.46
CA HIS A 155 5.30 -19.01 9.70
C HIS A 155 4.05 -18.10 9.78
N VAL A 156 3.90 -17.26 10.81
CA VAL A 156 2.76 -16.33 10.93
C VAL A 156 3.07 -14.92 10.44
N ARG A 157 4.35 -14.59 10.23
CA ARG A 157 4.81 -13.25 9.83
C ARG A 157 4.14 -12.74 8.55
N VAL A 158 4.00 -13.62 7.55
CA VAL A 158 3.37 -13.27 6.27
C VAL A 158 1.91 -12.87 6.45
N VAL A 159 1.17 -13.57 7.31
CA VAL A 159 -0.23 -13.28 7.59
C VAL A 159 -0.37 -11.97 8.36
N PHE A 160 0.49 -11.75 9.36
CA PHE A 160 0.52 -10.50 10.13
C PHE A 160 0.83 -9.29 9.25
N VAL A 161 1.89 -9.36 8.45
CA VAL A 161 2.26 -8.27 7.52
C VAL A 161 1.16 -8.02 6.50
N GLY A 162 0.51 -9.07 5.98
CA GLY A 162 -0.67 -8.93 5.12
C GLY A 162 -1.83 -8.19 5.80
N GLY A 163 -2.09 -8.46 7.08
CA GLY A 163 -3.07 -7.73 7.88
C GLY A 163 -2.69 -6.26 8.08
N CYS A 164 -1.44 -5.98 8.45
CA CYS A 164 -0.93 -4.61 8.53
C CYS A 164 -1.02 -3.87 7.20
N GLN A 165 -0.80 -4.57 6.08
CA GLN A 165 -0.91 -3.99 4.75
C GLN A 165 -2.34 -3.52 4.45
N ILE A 166 -3.38 -4.27 4.85
CA ILE A 166 -4.78 -3.82 4.69
C ILE A 166 -4.99 -2.49 5.41
N ILE A 167 -4.54 -2.40 6.67
CA ILE A 167 -4.67 -1.18 7.48
C ILE A 167 -3.90 -0.03 6.83
N TRP A 168 -2.68 -0.28 6.38
CA TRP A 168 -1.84 0.72 5.73
C TRP A 168 -2.45 1.27 4.43
N VAL A 169 -2.99 0.39 3.59
CA VAL A 169 -3.63 0.81 2.34
C VAL A 169 -4.89 1.63 2.62
N SER A 170 -5.66 1.30 3.66
CA SER A 170 -6.78 2.15 4.11
C SER A 170 -6.30 3.52 4.59
N ILE A 171 -5.17 3.61 5.31
CA ILE A 171 -4.56 4.90 5.69
C ILE A 171 -4.15 5.69 4.43
N LEU A 172 -3.55 5.04 3.42
CA LEU A 172 -3.18 5.69 2.17
C LEU A 172 -4.40 6.22 1.40
N CYS A 173 -5.46 5.42 1.31
CA CYS A 173 -6.73 5.83 0.71
C CYS A 173 -7.32 7.06 1.43
N TRP A 174 -7.15 7.14 2.76
CA TRP A 174 -7.57 8.29 3.56
C TRP A 174 -6.73 9.53 3.28
N PHE A 175 -5.40 9.43 3.28
CA PHE A 175 -4.51 10.55 2.93
C PHE A 175 -4.75 11.08 1.52
N LYS A 176 -5.05 10.19 0.57
CA LYS A 176 -5.38 10.61 -0.80
C LYS A 176 -6.59 11.55 -0.84
N LYS A 177 -7.59 11.33 0.02
CA LYS A 177 -8.84 12.10 0.06
C LYS A 177 -8.83 13.31 0.98
N GLN A 178 -7.78 13.52 1.77
CA GLN A 178 -7.64 14.76 2.54
C GLN A 178 -7.27 15.93 1.62
N GLU A 179 -7.98 17.04 1.77
CA GLU A 179 -7.61 18.33 1.20
C GLU A 179 -6.75 19.06 2.23
N PHE A 180 -5.57 19.52 1.81
CA PHE A 180 -4.63 20.32 2.61
C PHE A 180 -4.47 21.68 1.94
#